data_AF-E6TMU3-F1
#
_entry.id   AF-E6TMU3-F1
#
_cell.length_a   1.000
_cell.length_b   1.000
_cell.length_c   1.000
_cell.angle_alpha   90.00
_cell.angle_beta   90.00
_cell.angle_gamma   90.00
#
_symmetry.space_group_name_H-M   'P 1'
#
loop_
_entity.id
_entity.type
_entity.pdbx_description
1 polymer ?
#
loop_
_entity_poly.entity_id
_entity_poly.type
_entity_poly.pdbx_seq_one_letter_code
_entity_poly.pdbx_strand_id
1 'polypeptide(L)' 'MNDWEATASKLGGISRSLVFQLWRTKELASVKVGKLRFSTDRQIEEYIARLEDAA' A
#
# COMPACT_ATOMS: atom_id res chain seq x y z
N MET A 1 10.38 -3.73 3.15
CA MET A 1 9.81 -2.35 3.14
C MET A 1 9.67 -1.95 1.68
N ASN A 2 8.45 -1.66 1.25
CA ASN A 2 8.06 -1.56 -0.16
C ASN A 2 7.81 -0.09 -0.50
N ASP A 3 8.51 0.42 -1.51
CA ASP A 3 8.21 1.73 -2.08
C ASP A 3 6.93 1.68 -2.91
N TRP A 4 6.63 2.74 -3.66
CA TRP A 4 5.39 2.82 -4.42
C TRP A 4 5.31 1.75 -5.51
N GLU A 5 6.44 1.39 -6.12
CA GLU A 5 6.50 0.45 -7.24
C GLU A 5 6.37 -0.99 -6.74
N ALA A 6 7.11 -1.34 -5.68
CA ALA A 6 6.98 -2.64 -5.03
C ALA A 6 5.57 -2.85 -4.43
N THR A 7 4.99 -1.80 -3.84
CA THR A 7 3.61 -1.84 -3.31
C THR A 7 2.60 -2.01 -4.45
N ALA A 8 2.76 -1.28 -5.56
CA ALA A 8 1.92 -1.41 -6.74
C ALA A 8 1.95 -2.83 -7.31
N SER A 9 3.14 -3.41 -7.48
CA SER A 9 3.34 -4.77 -7.99
C SER A 9 2.64 -5.80 -7.11
N LYS A 10 2.78 -5.70 -5.78
CA LYS A 10 2.14 -6.62 -4.82
C LYS A 10 0.63 -6.53 -4.77
N LEU A 11 0.06 -5.37 -5.12
CA LEU A 11 -1.39 -5.15 -5.18
C LEU A 11 -1.98 -5.43 -6.58
N GLY A 12 -1.28 -6.20 -7.42
CA GLY A 12 -1.76 -6.57 -8.75
C GLY A 12 -1.40 -5.57 -9.86
N GLY A 13 -0.37 -4.75 -9.67
CA GLY A 13 0.14 -3.82 -10.68
C GLY A 13 -0.64 -2.50 -10.78
N ILE A 14 -1.16 -2.00 -9.66
CA ILE A 14 -1.93 -0.75 -9.64
C ILE A 14 -1.07 0.49 -9.96
N SER A 15 -1.71 1.57 -10.42
CA SER A 15 -0.99 2.80 -10.77
C SER A 15 -0.35 3.47 -9.55
N ARG A 16 0.76 4.19 -9.79
CA ARG A 16 1.42 5.04 -8.79
C ARG A 16 0.43 5.98 -8.10
N SER A 17 -0.42 6.66 -8.87
CA SER A 17 -1.41 7.60 -8.32
C SER A 17 -2.36 6.93 -7.34
N LEU A 18 -2.77 5.69 -7.62
CA LEU A 18 -3.62 4.93 -6.71
C LEU A 18 -2.88 4.55 -5.42
N VAL A 19 -1.63 4.09 -5.50
CA VAL A 19 -0.82 3.82 -4.29
C VAL A 19 -0.71 5.05 -3.39
N PHE A 20 -0.38 6.21 -3.98
CA PHE A 20 -0.30 7.46 -3.23
C PHE A 20 -1.65 7.91 -2.68
N GLN A 21 -2.75 7.67 -3.39
CA GLN A 21 -4.09 7.90 -2.89
C GLN A 21 -4.38 7.03 -1.67
N LEU A 22 -4.14 5.72 -1.73
CA LEU A 22 -4.36 4.78 -0.62
C LEU A 22 -3.55 5.17 0.63
N TRP A 23 -2.29 5.58 0.45
CA TRP A 23 -1.47 6.09 1.54
C TRP A 23 -1.99 7.43 2.09
N ARG A 24 -2.54 8.29 1.25
CA ARG A 24 -3.09 9.59 1.64
C ARG A 24 -4.41 9.43 2.40
N THR A 25 -5.28 8.52 1.98
CA THR A 25 -6.56 8.22 2.63
C THR A 25 -6.40 7.32 3.85
N LYS A 26 -5.21 6.74 4.05
CA LYS A 26 -4.88 5.75 5.10
C LYS A 26 -5.64 4.42 4.92
N GLU A 27 -6.20 4.17 3.75
CA GLU A 27 -6.75 2.86 3.40
C GLU A 27 -5.65 1.79 3.38
N LEU A 28 -4.48 2.14 2.84
CA LEU A 28 -3.27 1.34 2.97
C LEU A 28 -2.33 1.97 4.00
N ALA A 29 -1.98 1.20 5.03
CA ALA A 29 -1.02 1.64 6.03
C ALA A 29 0.35 1.90 5.39
N SER A 30 1.01 2.99 5.83
CA SER A 30 2.35 3.36 5.37
C SER A 30 3.21 3.87 6.52
N VAL A 31 4.51 3.64 6.38
CA VAL A 31 5.58 4.21 7.20
C VAL A 31 6.25 5.32 6.40
N LYS A 32 6.40 6.48 7.03
CA LYS A 32 7.08 7.64 6.43
C LYS A 32 8.55 7.65 6.84
N VAL A 33 9.45 7.73 5.87
CA VAL A 33 10.90 7.91 6.09
C VAL A 33 11.33 9.17 5.35
N GLY A 34 11.58 10.25 6.10
CA GLY A 34 11.84 11.57 5.51
C GLY A 34 10.66 12.05 4.66
N LYS A 35 10.88 12.27 3.36
CA LYS A 35 9.84 12.69 2.40
C LYS A 35 9.15 11.51 1.70
N LEU A 36 9.64 10.29 1.90
CA LEU A 36 9.17 9.08 1.23
C LEU A 36 8.21 8.29 2.10
N ARG A 37 7.35 7.50 1.47
CA ARG A 37 6.42 6.57 2.11
C ARG A 37 6.69 5.17 1.60
N PHE A 38 6.49 4.21 2.49
CA PHE A 38 6.66 2.80 2.22
C PHE A 38 5.57 2.01 2.94
N SER A 39 5.18 0.86 2.41
CA SER A 39 4.39 -0.12 3.15
C SER A 39 5.26 -1.32 3.51
N THR A 40 5.07 -1.88 4.70
CA THR A 40 5.68 -3.17 5.04
C THR A 40 4.88 -4.30 4.40
N ASP A 41 5.48 -5.49 4.32
CA ASP A 41 4.78 -6.67 3.79
C ASP A 41 3.53 -6.99 4.61
N ARG A 42 3.67 -6.98 5.93
CA ARG A 42 2.54 -7.09 6.88
C ARG A 42 1.40 -6.10 6.60
N GLN A 43 1.72 -4.83 6.32
CA GLN A 43 0.71 -3.80 6.04
C GLN A 43 -0.03 -4.05 4.72
N ILE A 44 0.65 -4.61 3.72
CA ILE A 44 0.06 -4.98 2.43
C ILE A 44 -0.82 -6.22 2.61
N GLU A 45 -0.35 -7.23 3.32
CA GLU A 45 -1.11 -8.45 3.65
C GLU A 45 -2.39 -8.13 4.42
N GLU A 46 -2.32 -7.30 5.46
CA GLU A 46 -3.49 -6.84 6.22
C GLU A 46 -4.50 -6.09 5.35
N TYR A 47 -4.02 -5.30 4.37
CA TYR A 47 -4.88 -4.60 3.44
C TYR A 47 -5.58 -5.57 2.47
N ILE A 48 -4.86 -6.55 1.93
CA ILE A 48 -5.43 -7.58 1.06
C ILE A 48 -6.48 -8.40 1.81
N ALA A 49 -6.16 -8.89 3.01
CA ALA A 49 -7.10 -9.65 3.84
C ALA A 49 -8.41 -8.88 4.09
N ARG A 50 -8.31 -7.57 4.38
CA ARG A 50 -9.50 -6.71 4.53
C ARG A 50 -10.34 -6.58 3.25
N LEU A 51 -9.73 -6.61 2.08
CA LEU A 51 -10.45 -6.56 0.81
C LEU A 51 -11.16 -7.89 0.52
N GLU A 52 -10.51 -9.00 0.86
CA GLU A 52 -11.09 -10.35 0.73
C GLU A 52 -12.28 -10.55 1.67
N ASP A 53 -12.21 -10.04 2.90
CA ASP A 53 -13.33 -10.10 3.86
C ASP A 53 -14.53 -9.21 3.49
N ALA A 54 -14.31 -8.19 2.65
CA ALA A 54 -15.34 -7.24 2.22
C ALA A 54 -16.04 -7.65 0.91
N ALA A 55 -15.58 -8.73 0.26
CA ALA A 55 -16.09 -9.26 -1.00
C ALA A 55 -17.13 -10.37 -0.78
#